data_AF-A0A067T296-F1
#
_entry.id   AF-A0A067T296-F1
#
_cell.length_a   1.000
_cell.length_b   1.000
_cell.length_c   1.000
_cell.angle_alpha   90.00
_cell.angle_beta   90.00
_cell.angle_gamma   90.00
#
_symmetry.space_group_name_H-M   'P 1'
#
loop_
_entity.id
_entity.type
_entity.pdbx_description
1 polymer ?
#
loop_
_entity_poly.entity_id
_entity_poly.type
_entity_poly.pdbx_seq_one_letter_code
_entity_poly.pdbx_strand_id
1 'polypeptide(L)' 'GLYYTDNGELKSDVMEEWLLSRGTDQRFTAPYTSAHIGRVERMHRTLMGKARAM' A
#
# COMPACT_ATOMS: atom_id res chain seq x y z
N GLY A 1 -14.02 0.22 -4.28
CA GLY A 1 -13.67 0.17 -2.85
C GLY A 1 -12.68 1.27 -2.52
N LEU A 2 -12.07 1.27 -1.32
CA LEU A 2 -11.00 2.20 -0.96
C LEU A 2 -9.67 1.46 -0.88
N TYR A 3 -8.66 1.99 -1.56
CA TYR A 3 -7.29 1.50 -1.52
C TYR A 3 -6.38 2.56 -0.89
N TYR A 4 -5.72 2.22 0.21
CA TYR A 4 -4.79 3.12 0.90
C TYR A 4 -3.34 2.72 0.61
N THR A 5 -2.53 3.69 0.17
CA THR A 5 -1.09 3.50 -0.08
C THR A 5 -0.29 4.71 0.40
N ASP A 6 1.03 4.56 0.53
CA ASP A 6 1.93 5.68 0.71
C ASP A 6 2.08 6.51 -0.58
N ASN A 7 2.85 7.60 -0.49
CA ASN A 7 3.10 8.50 -1.63
C ASN A 7 4.25 8.01 -2.53
N GLY A 8 4.57 6.72 -2.52
CA GLY A 8 5.67 6.14 -3.29
C GLY A 8 5.31 5.84 -4.74
N GLU A 9 5.90 4.77 -5.28
CA GLU A 9 5.79 4.34 -6.68
C GLU A 9 4.36 4.15 -7.19
N LEU A 10 3.44 3.77 -6.30
CA LEU A 10 2.05 3.50 -6.64
C LEU A 10 1.21 4.77 -6.83
N LYS A 11 1.79 5.96 -6.60
CA LYS A 11 1.18 7.23 -6.97
C LYS A 11 1.50 7.55 -8.43
N SER A 12 0.75 6.96 -9.34
CA SER A 12 0.91 7.17 -10.79
C SER A 12 -0.42 7.16 -11.51
N ASP A 13 -0.48 7.85 -12.65
CA ASP A 13 -1.68 7.95 -13.49
C ASP A 13 -2.14 6.56 -13.96
N VAL A 14 -1.19 5.68 -14.29
CA VAL A 14 -1.48 4.29 -14.69
C VAL A 14 -2.17 3.51 -13.57
N MET A 15 -1.73 3.69 -12.32
CA MET A 15 -2.36 3.05 -11.16
C MET A 15 -3.76 3.62 -10.91
N GLU A 16 -3.90 4.94 -11.00
CA GLU A 16 -5.17 5.63 -10.82
C GLU A 16 -6.20 5.18 -11.86
N GLU A 17 -5.84 5.20 -13.16
CA GLU A 17 -6.71 4.73 -14.25
C GLU A 17 -7.13 3.28 -14.05
N TRP A 18 -6.19 2.41 -13.66
CA TRP A 18 -6.50 1.01 -13.40
C TRP A 18 -7.46 0.83 -12.23
N LEU A 19 -7.25 1.54 -11.11
CA LEU A 19 -8.14 1.46 -9.95
C LEU A 19 -9.54 2.02 -10.26
N LEU A 20 -9.62 3.13 -10.99
CA LEU A 20 -10.88 3.72 -11.46
C LEU A 20 -11.65 2.74 -12.35
N SER A 21 -10.97 2.03 -13.26
CA SER A 21 -11.60 0.99 -14.10
C SER A 21 -12.20 -0.16 -13.28
N ARG A 22 -11.76 -0.34 -12.03
CA ARG A 22 -12.25 -1.34 -11.07
C ARG A 22 -13.21 -0.74 -10.03
N GLY A 23 -13.62 0.51 -10.19
CA GLY A 23 -14.49 1.21 -9.23
C GLY A 23 -13.84 1.36 -7.85
N THR A 24 -12.52 1.57 -7.81
CA THR A 24 -11.75 1.74 -6.57
C THR A 24 -11.05 3.09 -6.55
N ASP A 25 -11.19 3.79 -5.42
CA ASP A 25 -10.51 5.06 -5.20
C ASP A 25 -9.22 4.83 -4.43
N GLN A 26 -8.15 5.44 -4.90
CA GLN A 26 -6.87 5.49 -4.20
C GLN A 26 -6.85 6.65 -3.20
N ARG A 27 -6.38 6.39 -1.98
CA ARG A 27 -6.15 7.40 -0.95
C ARG A 27 -4.72 7.28 -0.45
N PHE A 28 -4.09 8.43 -0.24
CA PHE A 28 -2.69 8.49 0.15
C PHE A 28 -2.55 8.80 1.63
N THR A 29 -1.51 8.26 2.25
CA THR A 29 -1.14 8.62 3.62
C THR A 29 -0.56 10.03 3.69
N ALA A 30 -0.42 10.56 4.91
CA ALA A 30 0.30 11.80 5.10
C ALA A 30 1.77 11.64 4.62
N PRO A 31 2.38 12.71 4.08
CA PRO A 31 3.79 12.68 3.69
C PRO A 31 4.69 12.36 4.88
N TYR A 32 5.81 11.68 4.60
CA TYR A 32 6.89 11.41 5.57
C TYR A 32 6.47 10.69 6.87
N THR A 33 5.39 9.88 6.83
CA THR A 33 5.01 9.04 7.96
C THR A 33 4.60 7.64 7.54
N SER A 34 5.17 6.63 8.19
CA SER A 34 4.78 5.23 8.07
C SER A 34 3.68 4.84 9.07
N ALA A 35 3.30 5.73 9.99
CA ALA A 35 2.36 5.43 11.07
C ALA A 35 1.00 4.95 10.55
N HIS A 36 0.58 5.42 9.37
CA HIS A 36 -0.70 5.06 8.75
C HIS A 36 -0.69 3.66 8.10
N ILE A 37 0.49 3.10 7.77
CA ILE A 37 0.63 1.80 7.10
C ILE A 37 1.20 0.69 7.99
N GLY A 38 1.33 0.93 9.30
CA GLY A 38 1.97 -0.01 10.23
C GLY A 38 1.35 -1.42 10.26
N ARG A 39 0.07 -1.58 9.88
CA ARG A 39 -0.55 -2.91 9.71
C ARG A 39 0.12 -3.71 8.59
N VAL A 40 0.33 -3.08 7.44
CA VAL A 40 0.97 -3.71 6.26
C VAL A 40 2.42 -4.01 6.56
N GLU A 41 3.15 -3.08 7.19
CA GLU A 41 4.55 -3.29 7.57
C GLU A 41 4.74 -4.48 8.52
N ARG A 42 3.86 -4.65 9.52
CA ARG A 42 3.90 -5.82 10.41
C ARG A 42 3.62 -7.11 9.65
N MET A 43 2.67 -7.11 8.73
CA MET A 43 2.37 -8.27 7.91
C MET A 43 3.56 -8.64 7.02
N HIS A 44 4.19 -7.67 6.35
CA HIS A 44 5.42 -7.87 5.58
C HIS A 44 6.53 -8.48 6.43
N ARG A 45 6.76 -7.96 7.64
CA ARG A 45 7.76 -8.52 8.56
C ARG A 45 7.48 -9.98 8.93
N THR A 46 6.21 -10.31 9.22
CA THR A 46 5.81 -11.70 9.51
C THR A 46 6.03 -12.61 8.30
N LEU A 47 5.66 -12.17 7.10
CA LEU A 47 5.86 -12.93 5.86
C LEU A 47 7.35 -13.21 5.63
N MET A 48 8.20 -12.19 5.73
CA MET A 48 9.64 -12.33 5.56
C MET A 48 10.27 -13.20 6.66
N GLY A 49 9.77 -13.10 7.90
CA GLY A 49 10.20 -13.97 9.00
C GLY A 49 9.90 -15.44 8.72
N LYS A 50 8.70 -15.75 8.22
CA LYS A 50 8.33 -17.11 7.82
C LYS A 50 9.18 -17.62 6.66
N ALA A 51 9.41 -16.79 5.63
CA ALA A 51 10.21 -17.15 4.47
C ALA A 51 11.66 -17.49 4.83
N ARG A 52 12.25 -16.80 5.83
CA ARG A 52 13.61 -17.07 6.33
C ARG A 52 13.73 -18.33 7.20
N ALA A 53 12.62 -18.80 7.75
CA ALA A 53 12.59 -19.94 8.67
C ALA A 53 12.28 -21.27 7.97
N MET A 54 11.97 -21.24 6.68
CA MET A 54 11.87 -22.42 5.81
C MET A 54 13.21 -22.69 5.14
#